data_AF-A0A7V9ULF2-F1
#
_entry.id   AF-A0A7V9ULF2-F1
#
_cell.length_a   1.000
_cell.length_b   1.000
_cell.length_c   1.000
_cell.angle_alpha   90.00
_cell.angle_beta   90.00
_cell.angle_gamma   90.00
#
_symmetry.space_group_name_H-M   'P 1'
#
loop_
_entity.id
_entity.type
_entity.pdbx_description
1 polymer ?
#
loop_
_entity_poly.entity_id
_entity_poly.type
_entity_poly.pdbx_seq_one_letter_code
_entity_poly.pdbx_strand_id
1 'polypeptide(L)'
;MNEEFKKYFPSCEHVPIVRTGNRYWFNEHLLKVAIDNTQYNIATITIQIIDAYIGAKKNAFEKFIEFCESVQKLSEEKVVDFIKGLLEPTVDARIFEIVSYSVLKYHYHNQTIYWGFELDDLTQERLILYKTGRTNANDGGIDFVMKPLGRFFQVTETVDVKKYFLDIDKIQRFPITFVIKSSDSAEVILERIREQAEQQYSVRAVVSKYMACIEEIINVPILLDDFRAAIQSGFLHTMVRTETMRQSPHNF
;
A
#
# COMPACT_ATOMS: atom_id res chain seq x y z
N MET A 1 -10.12 -11.95 -17.69
CA MET A 1 -10.23 -10.85 -18.68
C MET A 1 -11.06 -11.20 -19.91
N ASN A 2 -10.60 -11.99 -20.90
CA ASN A 2 -11.43 -12.26 -22.11
C ASN A 2 -12.78 -12.92 -21.78
N GLU A 3 -12.79 -13.93 -20.92
CA GLU A 3 -14.03 -14.59 -20.48
C GLU A 3 -14.93 -13.67 -19.64
N GLU A 4 -14.33 -12.77 -18.87
CA GLU A 4 -15.07 -11.77 -18.10
C GLU A 4 -15.71 -10.72 -19.02
N PHE A 5 -14.98 -10.24 -20.02
CA PHE A 5 -15.49 -9.34 -21.05
C PHE A 5 -16.67 -9.94 -21.80
N LYS A 6 -16.58 -11.21 -22.23
CA LYS A 6 -17.69 -11.90 -22.92
C LYS A 6 -18.97 -12.01 -22.08
N LYS A 7 -18.86 -12.11 -20.75
CA LYS A 7 -20.05 -12.12 -19.87
C LYS A 7 -20.84 -10.81 -19.97
N TYR A 8 -20.15 -9.68 -20.11
CA TYR A 8 -20.78 -8.36 -20.22
C TYR A 8 -21.12 -7.97 -21.67
N PHE A 9 -20.37 -8.47 -22.66
CA PHE A 9 -20.52 -8.15 -24.07
C PHE A 9 -20.68 -9.40 -24.95
N PRO A 10 -21.75 -10.19 -24.78
CA PRO A 10 -21.89 -11.51 -25.42
C PRO A 10 -22.06 -11.44 -26.95
N SER A 11 -22.54 -10.32 -27.48
CA SER A 11 -22.74 -10.09 -28.92
C SER A 11 -21.53 -9.46 -29.63
N CYS A 12 -20.46 -9.14 -28.90
CA CYS A 12 -19.25 -8.59 -29.49
C CYS A 12 -18.40 -9.71 -30.11
N GLU A 13 -18.14 -9.64 -31.41
CA GLU A 13 -17.30 -10.62 -32.12
C GLU A 13 -15.81 -10.53 -31.75
N HIS A 14 -15.40 -9.41 -31.14
CA HIS A 14 -14.02 -9.12 -30.81
C HIS A 14 -13.73 -9.37 -29.32
N VAL A 15 -12.59 -9.98 -29.03
CA VAL A 15 -12.08 -10.15 -27.66
C VAL A 15 -10.98 -9.13 -27.33
N PRO A 16 -10.86 -8.66 -26.08
CA PRO A 16 -9.88 -7.64 -25.68
C PRO A 16 -8.42 -8.00 -25.94
N ILE A 17 -8.02 -9.21 -25.57
CA ILE A 17 -6.64 -9.67 -25.70
C ILE A 17 -6.56 -10.75 -26.76
N VAL A 18 -5.72 -10.52 -27.78
CA VAL A 18 -5.36 -11.52 -28.79
C VAL A 18 -3.91 -11.97 -28.57
N ARG A 19 -3.63 -13.25 -28.81
CA ARG A 19 -2.29 -13.82 -28.65
C ARG A 19 -1.69 -14.09 -30.03
N THR A 20 -0.51 -13.53 -30.28
CA THR A 20 0.25 -13.75 -31.51
C THR A 20 1.61 -14.33 -31.12
N GLY A 21 1.77 -15.65 -31.29
CA GLY A 21 2.93 -16.40 -30.79
C GLY A 21 3.01 -16.36 -29.26
N ASN A 22 4.10 -15.80 -28.72
CA ASN A 22 4.34 -15.64 -27.29
C ASN A 22 4.01 -14.23 -26.75
N ARG A 23 3.42 -13.36 -27.58
CA ARG A 23 3.03 -12.00 -27.17
C ARG A 23 1.52 -11.86 -27.11
N TYR A 24 1.07 -11.07 -26.15
CA TYR A 24 -0.31 -10.63 -26.00
C TYR A 24 -0.44 -9.21 -26.57
N TRP A 25 -1.54 -8.96 -27.29
CA TRP A 25 -1.86 -7.68 -27.90
C TRP A 25 -3.28 -7.29 -27.55
N PHE A 26 -3.54 -5.99 -27.44
CA PHE A 26 -4.91 -5.47 -27.39
C PHE A 26 -5.52 -5.46 -28.79
N ASN A 27 -6.79 -5.86 -28.87
CA ASN A 27 -7.51 -5.91 -30.12
C ASN A 27 -7.94 -4.50 -30.55
N GLU A 28 -7.29 -3.98 -31.60
CA GLU A 28 -7.51 -2.63 -32.12
C GLU A 28 -8.97 -2.38 -32.56
N HIS A 29 -9.72 -3.41 -32.92
CA HIS A 29 -11.14 -3.25 -33.27
C HIS A 29 -11.99 -2.69 -32.13
N LEU A 30 -11.60 -2.94 -30.87
CA LEU A 30 -12.26 -2.39 -29.69
C LEU A 30 -11.82 -0.96 -29.35
N LEU A 31 -10.86 -0.42 -30.10
CA LEU A 31 -10.32 0.94 -29.96
C LEU A 31 -10.69 1.83 -31.15
N LYS A 32 -11.64 1.39 -31.99
CA LYS A 32 -12.21 2.20 -33.06
C LYS A 32 -13.58 2.73 -32.63
N VAL A 33 -13.76 4.04 -32.69
CA VAL A 33 -15.00 4.72 -32.30
C VAL A 33 -15.59 5.47 -33.50
N ALA A 34 -16.91 5.41 -33.66
CA ALA A 34 -17.63 6.13 -34.72
C ALA A 34 -18.17 7.46 -34.17
N ILE A 35 -17.81 8.58 -34.81
CA ILE A 35 -18.39 9.89 -34.53
C ILE A 35 -18.77 10.50 -35.88
N ASP A 36 -20.03 10.91 -36.05
CA ASP A 36 -20.57 11.53 -37.28
C ASP A 36 -20.18 10.76 -38.57
N ASN A 37 -20.42 9.45 -38.58
CA ASN A 37 -20.06 8.51 -39.66
C ASN A 37 -18.55 8.41 -39.98
N THR A 38 -17.68 9.01 -39.19
CA THR A 38 -16.23 8.90 -39.31
C THR A 38 -15.68 7.96 -38.24
N GLN A 39 -14.80 7.04 -38.64
CA GLN A 39 -14.13 6.11 -37.74
C GLN A 39 -12.83 6.72 -37.25
N TYR A 40 -12.66 6.76 -35.93
CA TYR A 40 -11.44 7.22 -35.26
C TYR A 40 -10.82 6.07 -34.50
N ASN A 41 -9.51 5.84 -34.69
CA ASN A 41 -8.76 4.89 -33.88
C ASN A 41 -8.13 5.61 -32.69
N ILE A 42 -8.56 5.27 -31.48
CA ILE A 42 -8.07 5.89 -30.25
C ILE A 42 -6.82 5.19 -29.68
N ALA A 43 -6.30 4.13 -30.30
CA ALA A 43 -5.14 3.40 -29.78
C ALA A 43 -3.93 4.31 -29.55
N THR A 44 -3.62 5.21 -30.49
CA THR A 44 -2.48 6.12 -30.37
C THR A 44 -2.63 7.08 -29.19
N ILE A 45 -3.81 7.67 -29.00
CA ILE A 45 -4.05 8.59 -27.87
C ILE A 45 -4.07 7.83 -26.53
N THR A 46 -4.59 6.59 -26.51
CA THR A 46 -4.54 5.73 -25.32
C THR A 46 -3.09 5.44 -24.91
N ILE A 47 -2.21 5.11 -25.86
CA ILE A 47 -0.78 4.90 -25.58
C ILE A 47 -0.15 6.17 -25.02
N GLN A 48 -0.40 7.33 -25.64
CA GLN A 48 0.12 8.62 -25.17
C GLN A 48 -0.33 8.95 -23.74
N ILE A 49 -1.58 8.66 -23.39
CA ILE A 49 -2.11 8.83 -22.02
C ILE A 49 -1.38 7.89 -21.05
N ILE A 50 -1.18 6.63 -21.42
CA ILE A 50 -0.46 5.64 -20.59
C ILE A 50 1.00 6.08 -20.38
N ASP A 51 1.69 6.51 -21.44
CA ASP A 51 3.08 6.96 -21.36
C ASP A 51 3.21 8.24 -20.52
N ALA A 52 2.29 9.19 -20.65
CA ALA A 52 2.23 10.38 -19.81
C ALA A 52 2.03 10.02 -18.34
N TYR A 53 1.14 9.06 -18.04
CA TYR A 53 0.93 8.54 -16.70
C TYR A 53 2.19 7.86 -16.14
N ILE A 54 2.85 7.02 -16.93
CA ILE A 54 4.12 6.38 -16.56
C ILE A 54 5.18 7.44 -16.26
N GLY A 55 5.29 8.46 -17.11
CA GLY A 55 6.22 9.58 -16.92
C GLY A 55 5.97 10.34 -15.62
N ALA A 56 4.70 10.65 -15.32
CA ALA A 56 4.32 11.31 -14.07
C ALA A 56 4.70 10.48 -12.83
N LYS A 57 4.46 9.17 -12.85
CA LYS A 57 4.82 8.26 -11.75
C LYS A 57 6.34 8.12 -11.58
N LYS A 58 7.09 8.01 -12.67
CA LYS A 58 8.57 7.96 -12.64
C LYS A 58 9.15 9.24 -12.06
N ASN A 59 8.69 10.40 -12.52
CA ASN A 59 9.19 11.69 -12.06
C ASN A 59 8.99 11.89 -10.54
N ALA A 60 7.83 11.49 -10.01
CA ALA A 60 7.57 11.55 -8.57
C ALA A 60 8.55 10.66 -7.77
N PHE A 61 8.84 9.47 -8.29
CA PHE A 61 9.76 8.54 -7.66
C PHE A 61 11.23 8.98 -7.78
N GLU A 62 11.65 9.50 -8.93
CA GLU A 62 12.99 10.04 -9.16
C GLU A 62 13.30 11.21 -8.22
N LYS A 63 12.37 12.18 -8.11
CA LYS A 63 12.49 13.30 -7.15
C LYS A 63 12.64 12.83 -5.71
N PHE A 64 11.93 11.76 -5.35
CA PHE A 64 12.03 11.15 -4.03
C PHE A 64 13.42 10.54 -3.79
N ILE A 65 13.99 9.83 -4.76
CA ILE A 65 15.35 9.28 -4.66
C ILE A 65 16.39 10.39 -4.59
N GLU A 66 16.33 11.37 -5.49
CA GLU A 66 17.24 12.53 -5.50
C GLU A 66 17.23 13.26 -4.15
N PHE A 67 16.05 13.43 -3.56
CA PHE A 67 15.95 14.03 -2.23
C PHE A 67 16.66 13.19 -1.18
N CYS A 68 16.41 11.87 -1.15
CA CYS A 68 17.04 10.96 -0.19
C CYS A 68 18.57 11.02 -0.30
N GLU A 69 19.12 11.14 -1.51
CA GLU A 69 20.56 11.32 -1.75
C GLU A 69 21.09 12.65 -1.24
N SER A 70 20.28 13.71 -1.34
CA SER A 70 20.64 15.05 -0.88
C SER A 70 20.53 15.24 0.64
N VAL A 71 19.93 14.29 1.37
CA VAL A 71 19.55 14.45 2.80
C VAL A 71 20.71 14.88 3.71
N GLN A 72 21.94 14.42 3.42
CA GLN A 72 23.12 14.74 4.24
C GLN A 72 23.52 16.22 4.17
N LYS A 73 23.07 16.93 3.13
CA LYS A 73 23.39 18.34 2.89
C LYS A 73 22.26 19.28 3.35
N LEU A 74 21.15 18.72 3.84
CA LEU A 74 19.97 19.47 4.26
C LEU A 74 19.96 19.65 5.78
N SER A 75 19.33 20.73 6.25
CA SER A 75 19.03 20.90 7.67
C SER A 75 17.98 19.88 8.10
N GLU A 76 18.05 19.46 9.36
CA GLU A 76 17.09 18.54 9.98
C GLU A 76 15.63 18.98 9.75
N GLU A 77 15.33 20.26 9.93
CA GLU A 77 13.99 20.84 9.66
C GLU A 77 13.49 20.54 8.24
N LYS A 78 14.34 20.71 7.22
CA LYS A 78 13.98 20.45 5.82
C LYS A 78 13.74 18.96 5.55
N VAL A 79 14.51 18.09 6.21
CA VAL A 79 14.32 16.64 6.10
C VAL A 79 13.00 16.23 6.74
N VAL A 80 12.71 16.77 7.93
CA VAL A 80 11.48 16.51 8.66
C VAL A 80 10.27 16.94 7.83
N ASP A 81 10.25 18.16 7.31
CA ASP A 81 9.12 18.66 6.52
C ASP A 81 8.92 17.91 5.22
N PHE A 82 9.99 17.47 4.58
CA PHE A 82 9.89 16.59 3.43
C PHE A 82 9.23 15.25 3.76
N ILE A 83 9.69 14.56 4.81
CA ILE A 83 9.11 13.26 5.20
C ILE A 83 7.64 13.40 5.59
N LYS A 84 7.26 14.48 6.26
CA LYS A 84 5.83 14.78 6.52
C LYS A 84 5.05 14.90 5.21
N GLY A 85 5.60 15.62 4.24
CA GLY A 85 5.01 15.76 2.90
C GLY A 85 4.81 14.43 2.18
N LEU A 86 5.66 13.43 2.45
CA LEU A 86 5.52 12.08 1.88
C LEU A 86 4.46 11.21 2.56
N LEU A 87 3.96 11.62 3.73
CA LEU A 87 2.87 10.95 4.44
C LEU A 87 1.52 11.57 4.09
N GLU A 88 1.48 12.63 3.27
CA GLU A 88 0.22 13.27 2.87
C GLU A 88 -0.68 12.34 2.04
N PRO A 89 -2.02 12.47 2.15
CA PRO A 89 -2.96 11.65 1.39
C PRO A 89 -2.83 11.73 -0.14
N THR A 90 -2.24 12.79 -0.66
CA THR A 90 -2.03 13.03 -2.10
C THR A 90 -0.83 12.27 -2.67
N VAL A 91 0.04 11.73 -1.82
CA VAL A 91 1.27 11.06 -2.23
C VAL A 91 0.98 9.69 -2.87
N ASP A 92 1.88 9.27 -3.75
CA ASP A 92 1.84 7.93 -4.36
C ASP A 92 1.86 6.80 -3.30
N ALA A 93 0.99 5.80 -3.48
CA ALA A 93 0.87 4.63 -2.61
C ALA A 93 2.21 3.99 -2.25
N ARG A 94 3.12 3.88 -3.24
CA ARG A 94 4.44 3.24 -3.04
C ARG A 94 5.30 4.05 -2.11
N ILE A 95 5.33 5.36 -2.31
CA ILE A 95 6.13 6.26 -1.50
C ILE A 95 5.58 6.23 -0.07
N PHE A 96 4.25 6.28 0.09
CA PHE A 96 3.62 6.14 1.39
C PHE A 96 3.95 4.81 2.08
N GLU A 97 3.90 3.67 1.37
CA GLU A 97 4.28 2.34 1.87
C GLU A 97 5.75 2.31 2.35
N ILE A 98 6.68 2.86 1.56
CA ILE A 98 8.11 2.91 1.91
C ILE A 98 8.34 3.76 3.17
N VAL A 99 7.72 4.94 3.22
CA VAL A 99 7.92 5.90 4.32
C VAL A 99 7.25 5.40 5.60
N SER A 100 6.01 4.91 5.53
CA SER A 100 5.30 4.32 6.68
C SER A 100 6.03 3.10 7.24
N TYR A 101 6.56 2.22 6.38
CA TYR A 101 7.43 1.12 6.82
C TYR A 101 8.63 1.64 7.61
N SER A 102 9.28 2.68 7.10
CA SER A 102 10.47 3.25 7.71
C SER A 102 10.14 3.87 9.07
N VAL A 103 9.04 4.62 9.18
CA VAL A 103 8.56 5.16 10.47
C VAL A 103 8.29 4.03 11.46
N LEU A 104 7.47 3.05 11.08
CA LEU A 104 7.06 1.97 11.97
C LEU A 104 8.24 1.08 12.39
N LYS A 105 9.18 0.82 11.48
CA LYS A 105 10.37 0.03 11.80
C LYS A 105 11.15 0.63 12.97
N TYR A 106 11.34 1.94 13.01
CA TYR A 106 12.09 2.60 14.09
C TYR A 106 11.23 2.88 15.32
N HIS A 107 9.91 3.07 15.16
CA HIS A 107 8.98 3.09 16.28
C HIS A 107 9.05 1.79 17.10
N TYR A 108 9.07 0.63 16.44
CA TYR A 108 9.13 -0.67 17.11
C TYR A 108 10.56 -1.11 17.49
N HIS A 109 11.61 -0.58 16.86
CA HIS A 109 13.00 -1.03 17.04
C HIS A 109 13.49 -1.05 18.51
N ASN A 110 13.04 -0.09 19.32
CA ASN A 110 13.45 0.00 20.72
C ASN A 110 12.51 -0.76 21.68
N GLN A 111 11.43 -1.34 21.17
CA GLN A 111 10.49 -2.11 21.97
C GLN A 111 11.03 -3.54 22.13
N THR A 112 11.02 -3.99 23.38
CA THR A 112 11.53 -5.31 23.76
C THR A 112 10.41 -6.10 24.40
N ILE A 113 10.34 -7.38 24.07
CA ILE A 113 9.44 -8.32 24.71
C ILE A 113 10.24 -9.41 25.43
N TYR A 114 9.62 -10.00 26.44
CA TYR A 114 10.13 -11.14 27.17
C TYR A 114 9.17 -12.30 26.94
N TRP A 115 9.67 -13.42 26.42
CA TRP A 115 8.84 -14.58 26.09
C TRP A 115 9.61 -15.89 26.26
N GLY A 116 8.92 -16.94 26.68
CA GLY A 116 9.48 -18.24 26.99
C GLY A 116 8.36 -19.19 27.41
N PHE A 117 8.63 -20.50 27.42
CA PHE A 117 7.64 -21.49 27.86
C PHE A 117 7.52 -21.53 29.39
N GLU A 118 8.58 -21.12 30.11
CA GLU A 118 8.65 -21.12 31.57
C GLU A 118 8.89 -19.69 32.08
N LEU A 119 8.26 -19.32 33.20
CA LEU A 119 8.36 -17.97 33.77
C LEU A 119 9.78 -17.63 34.25
N ASP A 120 10.54 -18.65 34.66
CA ASP A 120 11.91 -18.52 35.14
C ASP A 120 12.95 -18.57 34.00
N ASP A 121 12.51 -18.83 32.75
CA ASP A 121 13.35 -18.93 31.55
C ASP A 121 12.74 -18.13 30.38
N LEU A 122 12.74 -16.81 30.55
CA LEU A 122 12.27 -15.87 29.54
C LEU A 122 13.42 -15.36 28.67
N THR A 123 13.22 -15.42 27.35
CA THR A 123 14.11 -14.80 26.37
C THR A 123 13.70 -13.35 26.13
N GLN A 124 14.67 -12.45 26.20
CA GLN A 124 14.51 -11.05 25.82
C GLN A 124 14.79 -10.88 24.32
N GLU A 125 13.81 -10.41 23.55
CA GLU A 125 13.97 -10.16 22.12
C GLU A 125 13.35 -8.81 21.73
N ARG A 126 13.97 -8.12 20.77
CA ARG A 126 13.43 -6.85 20.24
C ARG A 126 12.38 -7.11 19.18
N LEU A 127 11.43 -6.19 19.06
CA LEU A 127 10.50 -6.21 17.93
C LEU A 127 11.25 -5.85 16.64
N ILE A 128 11.06 -6.67 15.61
CA ILE A 128 11.65 -6.46 14.28
C ILE A 128 10.52 -6.48 13.26
N LEU A 129 10.32 -5.34 12.58
CA LEU A 129 9.40 -5.22 11.47
C LEU A 129 10.11 -5.58 10.16
N TYR A 130 9.53 -6.52 9.42
CA TYR A 130 9.98 -6.96 8.11
C TYR A 130 9.02 -6.49 7.04
N LYS A 131 9.55 -6.05 5.91
CA LYS A 131 8.77 -5.82 4.69
C LYS A 131 8.65 -7.12 3.91
N THR A 132 7.45 -7.44 3.43
CA THR A 132 7.24 -8.58 2.53
C THR A 132 7.67 -8.24 1.11
N GLY A 133 7.99 -9.26 0.32
CA GLY A 133 8.23 -9.09 -1.12
C GLY A 133 6.92 -8.87 -1.89
N ARG A 134 7.01 -8.36 -3.12
CA ARG A 134 5.84 -8.30 -4.00
C ARG A 134 5.46 -9.71 -4.45
N THR A 135 4.44 -10.31 -3.84
CA THR A 135 3.67 -11.37 -4.48
C THR A 135 2.77 -10.73 -5.56
N ASN A 136 2.35 -11.51 -6.55
CA ASN A 136 1.74 -11.02 -7.81
C ASN A 136 0.73 -9.88 -7.64
N ALA A 137 0.71 -8.96 -8.62
CA ALA A 137 -0.10 -7.73 -8.64
C ALA A 137 -1.64 -7.93 -8.55
N ASN A 138 -2.12 -9.17 -8.62
CA ASN A 138 -3.54 -9.51 -8.57
C ASN A 138 -4.02 -9.97 -7.19
N ASP A 139 -3.09 -10.21 -6.25
CA ASP A 139 -3.45 -10.93 -5.02
C ASP A 139 -3.56 -10.05 -3.78
N GLY A 140 -3.22 -8.75 -3.79
CA GLY A 140 -3.26 -7.85 -2.62
C GLY A 140 -2.41 -8.35 -1.42
N GLY A 141 -1.65 -7.46 -0.81
CA GLY A 141 -0.57 -7.87 0.10
C GLY A 141 -0.99 -8.18 1.54
N ILE A 142 -0.04 -8.78 2.26
CA ILE A 142 0.41 -8.26 3.56
C ILE A 142 1.67 -7.47 3.23
N ASP A 143 1.80 -6.23 3.66
CA ASP A 143 2.97 -5.40 3.40
C ASP A 143 4.08 -5.63 4.42
N PHE A 144 3.74 -5.72 5.72
CA PHE A 144 4.72 -5.90 6.80
C PHE A 144 4.37 -7.04 7.74
N VAL A 145 5.39 -7.68 8.32
CA VAL A 145 5.27 -8.73 9.33
C VAL A 145 6.23 -8.43 10.48
N MET A 146 5.78 -8.59 11.72
CA MET A 146 6.59 -8.35 12.90
C MET A 146 6.97 -9.64 13.61
N LYS A 147 8.26 -9.79 13.95
CA LYS A 147 8.73 -10.79 14.91
C LYS A 147 9.04 -10.12 16.25
N PRO A 148 8.89 -10.83 17.38
CA PRO A 148 8.43 -12.23 17.50
C PRO A 148 6.91 -12.38 17.53
N LEU A 149 6.16 -11.28 17.74
CA LEU A 149 4.71 -11.31 18.01
C LEU A 149 3.86 -11.93 16.89
N GLY A 150 4.35 -11.94 15.65
CA GLY A 150 3.58 -12.44 14.51
C GLY A 150 2.48 -11.48 14.07
N ARG A 151 2.67 -10.16 14.25
CA ARG A 151 1.71 -9.15 13.80
C ARG A 151 1.82 -8.91 12.29
N PHE A 152 0.68 -8.78 11.63
CA PHE A 152 0.57 -8.51 10.20
C PHE A 152 0.10 -7.08 9.97
N PHE A 153 0.71 -6.41 9.00
CA PHE A 153 0.38 -5.03 8.64
C PHE A 153 0.02 -4.96 7.16
N GLN A 154 -1.09 -4.29 6.86
CA GLN A 154 -1.49 -4.01 5.49
C GLN A 154 -1.65 -2.52 5.24
N VAL A 155 -0.95 -2.00 4.23
CA VAL A 155 -1.03 -0.60 3.82
C VAL A 155 -2.18 -0.43 2.84
N THR A 156 -2.99 0.62 3.04
CA THR A 156 -4.12 0.90 2.16
C THR A 156 -4.38 2.40 2.02
N GLU A 157 -4.80 2.80 0.82
CA GLU A 157 -5.16 4.19 0.51
C GLU A 157 -6.66 4.48 0.68
N THR A 158 -7.47 3.42 0.73
CA THR A 158 -8.93 3.52 0.67
C THR A 158 -9.56 2.86 1.87
N VAL A 159 -10.76 3.29 2.25
CA VAL A 159 -11.61 2.64 3.27
C VAL A 159 -12.63 1.68 2.65
N ASP A 160 -12.33 1.14 1.47
CA ASP A 160 -13.19 0.21 0.74
C ASP A 160 -13.24 -1.16 1.43
N VAL A 161 -14.34 -1.44 2.12
CA VAL A 161 -14.55 -2.65 2.93
C VAL A 161 -14.24 -3.96 2.18
N LYS A 162 -14.46 -4.01 0.85
CA LYS A 162 -14.17 -5.22 0.06
C LYS A 162 -12.71 -5.59 0.10
N LYS A 163 -11.82 -4.60 0.08
CA LYS A 163 -10.38 -4.82 0.13
C LYS A 163 -9.95 -5.32 1.50
N TYR A 164 -10.42 -4.69 2.58
CA TYR A 164 -10.10 -5.09 3.95
C TYR A 164 -10.51 -6.53 4.22
N PHE A 165 -11.74 -6.91 3.85
CA PHE A 165 -12.23 -8.26 4.10
C PHE A 165 -11.48 -9.30 3.26
N LEU A 166 -11.11 -8.93 2.02
CA LEU A 166 -10.28 -9.75 1.16
C LEU A 166 -8.86 -9.95 1.73
N ASP A 167 -8.26 -8.92 2.35
CA ASP A 167 -6.96 -9.04 3.03
C ASP A 167 -7.06 -9.91 4.30
N ILE A 168 -8.14 -9.74 5.07
CA ILE A 168 -8.44 -10.57 6.26
C ILE A 168 -8.61 -12.05 5.88
N ASP A 169 -9.35 -12.34 4.81
CA ASP A 169 -9.59 -13.72 4.38
C ASP A 169 -8.31 -14.42 3.89
N LYS A 170 -7.33 -13.70 3.33
CA LYS A 170 -6.05 -14.28 2.88
C LYS A 170 -5.24 -14.91 3.99
N ILE A 171 -5.30 -14.34 5.19
CA ILE A 171 -4.60 -14.88 6.36
C ILE A 171 -5.55 -15.65 7.28
N GLN A 172 -6.62 -16.22 6.72
CA GLN A 172 -7.58 -17.06 7.45
C GLN A 172 -8.19 -16.35 8.67
N ARG A 173 -8.48 -15.05 8.52
CA ARG A 173 -9.09 -14.20 9.59
C ARG A 173 -8.23 -14.06 10.84
N PHE A 174 -6.92 -14.15 10.66
CA PHE A 174 -5.98 -13.72 11.69
C PHE A 174 -6.02 -12.18 11.85
N PRO A 175 -5.75 -11.60 13.04
CA PRO A 175 -5.74 -10.16 13.24
C PRO A 175 -4.75 -9.41 12.34
N ILE A 176 -5.17 -8.28 11.78
CA ILE A 176 -4.38 -7.41 10.90
C ILE A 176 -4.40 -5.99 11.42
N THR A 177 -3.23 -5.36 11.46
CA THR A 177 -3.09 -3.92 11.62
C THR A 177 -3.14 -3.23 10.27
N PHE A 178 -4.01 -2.24 10.09
CA PHE A 178 -4.11 -1.48 8.85
C PHE A 178 -3.40 -0.14 8.95
N VAL A 179 -2.46 0.11 8.03
CA VAL A 179 -1.77 1.39 7.88
C VAL A 179 -2.47 2.18 6.78
N ILE A 180 -3.22 3.20 7.17
CA ILE A 180 -4.20 3.86 6.29
C ILE A 180 -3.73 5.26 5.95
N LYS A 181 -3.68 5.56 4.66
CA LYS A 181 -3.35 6.89 4.14
C LYS A 181 -4.53 7.87 4.29
N SER A 182 -4.89 8.16 5.54
CA SER A 182 -5.97 9.09 5.91
C SER A 182 -5.58 9.97 7.10
N SER A 183 -6.13 11.18 7.12
CA SER A 183 -6.03 12.11 8.26
C SER A 183 -7.19 11.98 9.25
N ASP A 184 -8.22 11.18 8.93
CA ASP A 184 -9.32 10.89 9.86
C ASP A 184 -8.81 10.08 11.06
N SER A 185 -9.46 10.20 12.22
CA SER A 185 -9.11 9.39 13.40
C SER A 185 -9.37 7.90 13.19
N ALA A 186 -8.67 7.05 13.94
CA ALA A 186 -8.85 5.60 13.87
C ALA A 186 -10.31 5.17 14.11
N GLU A 187 -11.00 5.83 15.05
CA GLU A 187 -12.40 5.59 15.38
C GLU A 187 -13.33 5.93 14.21
N VAL A 188 -13.10 7.08 13.56
CA VAL A 188 -13.88 7.49 12.40
C VAL A 188 -13.67 6.52 11.24
N ILE A 189 -12.44 6.05 11.03
CA ILE A 189 -12.15 5.07 9.97
C ILE A 189 -12.83 3.72 10.28
N LEU A 190 -12.73 3.23 11.52
CA LEU A 190 -13.40 2.00 11.95
C LEU A 190 -14.92 2.07 11.77
N GLU A 191 -15.53 3.20 12.13
CA GLU A 191 -16.97 3.39 11.96
C GLU A 191 -17.36 3.38 10.48
N ARG A 192 -16.63 4.12 9.62
CA ARG A 192 -16.88 4.10 8.17
C ARG A 192 -16.71 2.71 7.54
N ILE A 193 -15.75 1.91 8.01
CA ILE A 193 -15.58 0.52 7.55
C ILE A 193 -16.78 -0.32 7.98
N ARG A 194 -17.24 -0.17 9.23
CA ARG A 194 -18.41 -0.87 9.76
C ARG A 194 -19.68 -0.50 9.00
N GLU A 195 -19.95 0.79 8.81
CA GLU A 195 -21.13 1.28 8.08
C GLU A 195 -21.17 0.71 6.66
N GLN A 196 -20.04 0.76 5.93
CA GLN A 196 -19.94 0.15 4.60
C GLN A 196 -20.14 -1.36 4.63
N ALA A 197 -19.62 -2.05 5.65
CA ALA A 197 -19.80 -3.49 5.83
C ALA A 197 -21.28 -3.84 6.06
N GLU A 198 -21.99 -3.09 6.91
CA GLU A 198 -23.40 -3.34 7.21
C GLU A 198 -24.31 -3.03 6.01
N GLN A 199 -23.93 -2.08 5.16
CA GLN A 199 -24.62 -1.81 3.89
C GLN A 199 -24.42 -2.95 2.88
N GLN A 200 -23.23 -3.55 2.84
CA GLN A 200 -22.89 -4.58 1.86
C GLN A 200 -23.29 -5.99 2.30
N TYR A 201 -23.24 -6.29 3.60
CA TYR A 201 -23.46 -7.62 4.15
C TYR A 201 -24.70 -7.63 5.06
N SER A 202 -25.68 -8.46 4.70
CA SER A 202 -26.97 -8.53 5.40
C SER A 202 -26.88 -9.13 6.82
N VAL A 203 -25.79 -9.85 7.13
CA VAL A 203 -25.64 -10.59 8.39
C VAL A 203 -24.68 -9.86 9.32
N ARG A 204 -25.22 -9.17 10.34
CA ARG A 204 -24.43 -8.43 11.35
C ARG A 204 -23.35 -9.27 12.03
N ALA A 205 -23.65 -10.54 12.33
CA ALA A 205 -22.67 -11.45 12.95
C ALA A 205 -21.44 -11.71 12.06
N VAL A 206 -21.59 -11.63 10.73
CA VAL A 206 -20.45 -11.73 9.80
C VAL A 206 -19.63 -10.46 9.89
N VAL A 207 -20.27 -9.29 9.82
CA VAL A 207 -19.59 -7.99 9.96
C VAL A 207 -18.79 -7.92 11.26
N SER A 208 -19.39 -8.30 12.41
CA SER A 208 -18.69 -8.28 13.70
C SER A 208 -17.45 -9.16 13.72
N LYS A 209 -17.45 -10.33 13.04
CA LYS A 209 -16.28 -11.21 12.96
C LYS A 209 -15.14 -10.58 12.16
N TYR A 210 -15.44 -9.96 11.02
CA TYR A 210 -14.42 -9.27 10.23
C TYR A 210 -13.89 -8.03 10.96
N MET A 211 -14.77 -7.23 11.58
CA MET A 211 -14.36 -6.07 12.36
C MET A 211 -13.45 -6.47 13.54
N ALA A 212 -13.66 -7.63 14.16
CA ALA A 212 -12.80 -8.15 15.22
C ALA A 212 -11.41 -8.60 14.72
N CYS A 213 -11.23 -8.78 13.41
CA CYS A 213 -9.92 -9.08 12.82
C CYS A 213 -9.10 -7.80 12.55
N ILE A 214 -9.68 -6.61 12.69
CA ILE A 214 -8.92 -5.35 12.63
C ILE A 214 -8.27 -5.16 14.00
N GLU A 215 -6.98 -5.46 14.08
CA GLU A 215 -6.19 -5.38 15.32
C GLU A 215 -5.95 -3.92 15.73
N GLU A 216 -5.54 -3.09 14.77
CA GLU A 216 -5.18 -1.69 14.99
C GLU A 216 -5.34 -0.92 13.67
N ILE A 217 -5.65 0.38 13.77
CA ILE A 217 -5.58 1.32 12.65
C ILE A 217 -4.50 2.36 12.94
N ILE A 218 -3.50 2.41 12.06
CA ILE A 218 -2.43 3.40 12.08
C ILE A 218 -2.68 4.37 10.92
N ASN A 219 -3.07 5.60 11.24
CA ASN A 219 -3.36 6.64 10.25
C ASN A 219 -2.19 7.64 10.11
N VAL A 220 -2.33 8.64 9.25
CA VAL A 220 -1.28 9.65 9.01
C VAL A 220 -0.90 10.41 10.30
N PRO A 221 -1.85 10.89 11.14
CA PRO A 221 -1.51 11.50 12.43
C PRO A 221 -0.64 10.61 13.33
N ILE A 222 -0.98 9.33 13.49
CA ILE A 222 -0.20 8.40 14.32
C ILE A 222 1.21 8.22 13.75
N LEU A 223 1.36 8.04 12.43
CA LEU A 223 2.67 7.96 11.78
C LEU A 223 3.51 9.23 12.00
N LEU A 224 2.88 10.41 12.01
CA LEU A 224 3.59 11.66 12.27
C LEU A 224 4.07 11.76 13.72
N ASP A 225 3.29 11.27 14.67
CA ASP A 225 3.69 11.22 16.08
C ASP A 225 4.82 10.22 16.31
N ASP A 226 4.73 9.03 15.71
CA ASP A 226 5.79 8.02 15.71
C ASP A 226 7.08 8.55 15.07
N PHE A 227 6.95 9.28 13.97
CA PHE A 227 8.08 9.92 13.31
C PHE A 227 8.76 10.95 14.22
N ARG A 228 7.98 11.80 14.92
CA ARG A 228 8.52 12.76 15.89
C ARG A 228 9.25 12.05 17.04
N ALA A 229 8.69 10.97 17.58
CA ALA A 229 9.32 10.19 18.64
C ALA A 229 10.65 9.55 18.17
N ALA A 230 10.69 9.07 16.92
CA ALA A 230 11.89 8.50 16.32
C ALA A 230 12.99 9.57 16.11
N ILE A 231 12.61 10.79 15.72
CA ILE A 231 13.54 11.93 15.60
C ILE A 231 14.14 12.27 16.98
N GLN A 232 13.31 12.39 18.01
CA GLN A 232 13.77 12.66 19.39
C GLN A 232 14.74 11.59 19.91
N SER A 233 14.62 10.36 19.40
CA SER A 233 15.53 9.24 19.70
C SER A 233 16.79 9.20 18.84
N GLY A 234 17.00 10.18 17.95
CA GLY A 234 18.19 10.32 17.11
C GLY A 234 18.19 9.48 15.83
N PHE A 235 17.04 8.93 15.41
CA PHE A 235 16.97 8.02 14.25
C PHE A 235 16.77 8.70 12.90
N LEU A 236 16.60 10.02 12.84
CA LEU A 236 16.27 10.74 11.60
C LEU A 236 17.17 10.37 10.41
N HIS A 237 18.49 10.48 10.57
CA HIS A 237 19.43 10.17 9.49
C HIS A 237 19.47 8.68 9.12
N THR A 238 19.27 7.80 10.09
CA THR A 238 19.27 6.33 9.88
C THR A 238 18.02 5.90 9.14
N MET A 239 16.86 6.46 9.48
CA MET A 239 15.58 6.25 8.79
C MET A 239 15.67 6.61 7.32
N VAL A 240 16.19 7.81 7.00
CA VAL A 240 16.25 8.28 5.61
C VAL A 240 17.32 7.55 4.79
N ARG A 241 18.48 7.21 5.38
CA ARG A 241 19.57 6.53 4.64
C ARG A 241 19.30 5.05 4.37
N THR A 242 18.85 4.31 5.37
CA THR A 242 19.05 2.85 5.37
C THR A 242 17.89 2.10 4.71
N GLU A 243 16.69 2.69 4.69
CA GLU A 243 15.49 2.03 4.17
C GLU A 243 14.99 2.66 2.87
N THR A 244 15.05 3.98 2.74
CA THR A 244 14.59 4.69 1.54
C THR A 244 15.44 4.40 0.30
N MET A 245 16.76 4.35 0.46
CA MET A 245 17.68 4.04 -0.64
C MET A 245 17.77 2.55 -0.99
N ARG A 246 17.62 1.65 0.01
CA ARG A 246 17.60 0.20 -0.25
C ARG A 246 16.39 -0.25 -1.06
N GLN A 247 15.32 0.54 -1.05
CA GLN A 247 14.08 0.26 -1.76
C GLN A 247 13.98 0.96 -3.13
N SER A 248 15.04 1.66 -3.56
CA SER A 248 15.16 2.16 -4.93
C SER A 248 15.28 0.98 -5.92
N PRO A 249 14.57 1.00 -7.07
CA PRO A 249 14.60 -0.07 -8.07
C PRO A 249 15.99 -0.43 -8.61
N HIS A 250 17.01 0.38 -8.34
CA HIS A 250 18.38 0.16 -8.81
C HIS A 250 19.16 -0.89 -8.00
N ASN A 251 18.59 -1.42 -6.91
CA ASN A 251 19.21 -2.44 -6.06
C ASN A 251 18.52 -3.82 -6.10
N PHE A 252 17.73 -4.10 -7.14
CA PHE A 252 17.19 -5.43 -7.44
C PHE A 252 17.55 -5.88 -8.86
#